data_AF-A0A2V6R4J0-F1
#
_entry.id   AF-A0A2V6R4J0-F1
#
_cell.length_a   1.000
_cell.length_b   1.000
_cell.length_c   1.000
_cell.angle_alpha   90.00
_cell.angle_beta   90.00
_cell.angle_gamma   90.00
#
_symmetry.space_group_name_H-M   'P 1'
#
loop_
_entity.id
_entity.type
_entity.pdbx_description
1 polymer ?
#
loop_
_entity_poly.entity_id
_entity_poly.type
_entity_poly.pdbx_seq_one_letter_code
_entity_poly.pdbx_strand_id
1 'polypeptide(L)'
;MPRIVHRAAKTALAHPTGPVFLSLPVDVLNAERDLDLGSPTRVAPRIVGDRAAVARAAALLAKAERPLLVAGDAVAHGDALAELVELAELIGAPVMTEGVASTCSFPFTHPLYAGSMPRLGPPIRALLMRHDLLFSVGGDLFTLSLPDDVDPMPPGLAVVHLDVDPWELGKNYPAAVAILGEPKATLPELAEAVRRATGTQGHPQAAKRREAVAAAFAAERAELARRADAEAAR
;
A
#
# COMPACT_ATOMS: atom_id res chain seq x y z
N MET A 1 19.32 -26.86 19.64
CA MET A 1 17.89 -26.60 19.39
C MET A 1 17.47 -25.15 19.69
N PRO A 2 17.81 -24.50 20.83
CA PRO A 2 17.38 -23.11 21.09
C PRO A 2 17.76 -22.09 20.01
N ARG A 3 18.99 -22.15 19.48
CA ARG A 3 19.44 -21.24 18.40
C ARG A 3 18.62 -21.33 17.11
N ILE A 4 18.16 -22.52 16.72
CA ILE A 4 17.37 -22.68 15.49
C ILE A 4 15.94 -22.19 15.68
N VAL A 5 15.37 -22.32 16.88
CA VAL A 5 14.06 -21.76 17.25
C VAL A 5 14.13 -20.23 17.26
N HIS A 6 15.15 -19.64 17.88
CA HIS A 6 15.36 -18.18 17.84
C HIS A 6 15.54 -17.65 16.44
N ARG A 7 16.29 -18.36 15.59
CA ARG A 7 16.44 -17.98 14.17
C ARG A 7 15.11 -18.06 13.45
N ALA A 8 14.34 -19.14 13.63
CA ALA A 8 13.03 -19.30 13.02
C ALA A 8 12.07 -18.16 13.42
N ALA A 9 11.98 -17.87 14.72
CA ALA A 9 11.15 -16.75 15.21
C ALA A 9 11.63 -15.39 14.66
N LYS A 10 12.95 -15.15 14.64
CA LYS A 10 13.51 -13.92 14.06
C LYS A 10 13.18 -13.80 12.58
N THR A 11 13.34 -14.86 11.80
CA THR A 11 13.03 -14.88 10.36
C THR A 11 11.54 -14.65 10.11
N ALA A 12 10.66 -15.24 10.93
CA ALA A 12 9.22 -15.08 10.75
C ALA A 12 8.71 -13.66 11.07
N LEU A 13 9.35 -12.99 12.04
CA LEU A 13 8.89 -11.71 12.60
C LEU A 13 9.64 -10.48 12.04
N ALA A 14 10.75 -10.66 11.34
CA ALA A 14 11.46 -9.56 10.68
C ALA A 14 10.95 -9.41 9.24
N HIS A 15 10.93 -8.18 8.72
CA HIS A 15 10.52 -7.95 7.33
C HIS A 15 11.51 -8.54 6.32
N PRO A 16 11.02 -9.09 5.19
CA PRO A 16 9.62 -9.43 4.94
C PRO A 16 9.16 -10.61 5.82
N THR A 17 8.01 -10.46 6.49
CA THR A 17 7.49 -11.46 7.43
C THR A 17 6.89 -12.64 6.69
N GLY A 18 7.05 -13.86 7.23
CA GLY A 18 6.49 -15.05 6.59
C GLY A 18 6.60 -16.32 7.42
N PRO A 19 6.00 -17.42 6.95
CA PRO A 19 6.07 -18.69 7.65
C PRO A 19 7.49 -19.27 7.65
N VAL A 20 7.80 -20.04 8.70
CA VAL A 20 9.06 -20.78 8.83
C VAL A 20 8.77 -22.24 9.14
N PHE A 21 9.59 -23.14 8.60
CA PHE A 21 9.49 -24.57 8.85
C PHE A 21 10.75 -25.08 9.56
N LEU A 22 10.57 -25.87 10.62
CA LEU A 22 11.67 -26.54 11.34
C LEU A 22 11.45 -28.05 11.30
N SER A 23 12.41 -28.77 10.72
CA SER A 23 12.47 -30.23 10.82
C SER A 23 13.37 -30.61 12.00
N LEU A 24 12.80 -31.33 12.96
CA LEU A 24 13.50 -31.78 14.17
C LEU A 24 13.53 -33.32 14.17
N PRO A 25 14.73 -33.94 14.19
CA PRO A 25 14.85 -35.39 14.35
C PRO A 25 14.21 -35.88 15.65
N VAL A 26 13.60 -37.07 15.62
CA VAL A 26 12.86 -37.65 16.76
C VAL A 26 13.77 -37.90 17.96
N ASP A 27 15.02 -38.30 17.75
CA ASP A 27 16.02 -38.48 18.79
C ASP A 27 16.34 -37.15 19.51
N VAL A 28 16.39 -36.04 18.77
CA VAL A 28 16.56 -34.69 19.34
C VAL A 28 15.33 -34.27 20.13
N LEU A 29 14.13 -34.61 19.68
CA LEU A 29 12.87 -34.30 20.38
C LEU A 29 12.72 -35.09 21.68
N ASN A 30 13.15 -36.36 21.69
CA ASN A 30 13.02 -37.25 22.85
C ASN A 30 14.16 -37.09 23.88
N ALA A 31 15.20 -36.30 23.57
CA ALA A 31 16.34 -36.12 24.45
C ALA A 31 16.02 -35.17 25.62
N GLU A 32 16.19 -35.64 26.85
CA GLU A 32 16.12 -34.80 28.06
C GLU A 32 17.49 -34.20 28.41
N ARG A 33 17.57 -32.87 28.43
CA ARG A 33 18.78 -32.09 28.73
C ARG A 33 18.39 -30.75 29.36
N ASP A 34 19.24 -30.26 30.24
CA ASP A 34 19.20 -28.85 30.63
C ASP A 34 19.61 -27.99 29.43
N LEU A 35 18.77 -27.01 29.09
CA LEU A 35 18.97 -26.14 27.94
C LEU A 35 19.16 -24.70 28.42
N ASP A 36 20.28 -24.11 28.03
CA ASP A 36 20.38 -22.65 27.98
C ASP A 36 19.59 -22.14 26.78
N LEU A 37 18.47 -21.45 27.07
CA LEU A 37 17.63 -20.86 26.04
C LEU A 37 18.30 -19.65 25.39
N GLY A 38 19.29 -19.02 26.03
CA GLY A 38 19.87 -17.76 25.59
C GLY A 38 18.84 -16.64 25.48
N SER A 39 19.15 -15.61 24.71
CA SER A 39 18.26 -14.46 24.50
C SER A 39 17.82 -14.34 23.03
N PRO A 40 16.53 -14.06 22.77
CA PRO A 40 16.07 -13.78 21.41
C PRO A 40 16.62 -12.45 20.91
N THR A 41 16.84 -12.34 19.60
CA THR A 41 17.08 -11.05 18.94
C THR A 41 15.82 -10.63 18.20
N ARG A 42 15.30 -9.44 18.50
CA ARG A 42 14.24 -8.80 17.71
C ARG A 42 14.86 -7.77 16.77
N VAL A 43 14.52 -7.85 15.49
CA VAL A 43 14.88 -6.82 14.51
C VAL A 43 13.89 -5.67 14.70
N ALA A 44 14.39 -4.45 14.84
CA ALA A 44 13.53 -3.28 14.86
C ALA A 44 12.82 -3.16 13.49
N PRO A 45 11.48 -3.07 13.43
CA PRO A 45 10.75 -3.06 12.16
C PRO A 45 10.89 -1.74 11.41
N ARG A 46 11.26 -0.67 12.13
CA ARG A 46 11.32 0.70 11.60
C ARG A 46 12.40 0.86 10.53
N ILE A 47 11.96 0.88 9.26
CA ILE A 47 12.80 1.18 8.09
C ILE A 47 12.28 2.49 7.48
N VAL A 48 13.10 3.53 7.49
CA VAL A 48 12.75 4.81 6.86
C VAL A 48 13.28 4.80 5.43
N GLY A 49 12.42 5.16 4.48
CA GLY A 49 12.81 5.31 3.08
C GLY A 49 14.01 6.25 2.88
N ASP A 50 14.82 5.96 1.86
CA ASP A 50 15.95 6.81 1.48
C ASP A 50 15.48 8.26 1.25
N ARG A 51 16.20 9.23 1.83
CA ARG A 51 15.80 10.64 1.81
C ARG A 51 15.75 11.21 0.40
N ALA A 52 16.66 10.78 -0.49
CA ALA A 52 16.66 11.26 -1.86
C ALA A 52 15.49 10.65 -2.65
N ALA A 53 15.16 9.38 -2.42
CA ALA A 53 13.97 8.75 -2.98
C ALA A 53 12.67 9.42 -2.48
N VAL A 54 12.54 9.68 -1.18
CA VAL A 54 11.42 10.41 -0.58
C VAL A 54 11.28 11.80 -1.20
N ALA A 55 12.37 12.54 -1.36
CA ALA A 55 12.34 13.86 -2.00
C ALA A 55 11.88 13.81 -3.46
N ARG A 56 12.34 12.81 -4.24
CA ARG A 56 11.89 12.60 -5.62
C ARG A 56 10.40 12.24 -5.69
N ALA A 57 9.93 11.34 -4.84
CA ALA A 57 8.52 10.96 -4.78
C ALA A 57 7.64 12.16 -4.39
N ALA A 58 8.05 12.95 -3.39
CA ALA A 58 7.36 14.16 -2.99
C ALA A 58 7.25 15.16 -4.15
N ALA A 59 8.31 15.34 -4.94
CA ALA A 59 8.30 16.22 -6.10
C ALA A 59 7.32 15.76 -7.20
N LEU A 60 7.17 14.44 -7.39
CA LEU A 60 6.17 13.88 -8.31
C LEU A 60 4.75 14.08 -7.77
N LEU A 61 4.51 13.75 -6.50
CA LEU A 61 3.21 13.94 -5.83
C LEU A 61 2.77 15.40 -5.80
N ALA A 62 3.71 16.32 -5.60
CA ALA A 62 3.46 17.76 -5.58
C ALA A 62 3.10 18.33 -6.97
N LYS A 63 3.49 17.66 -8.05
CA LYS A 63 3.20 18.09 -9.44
C LYS A 63 2.01 17.36 -10.06
N ALA A 64 1.62 16.21 -9.51
CA ALA A 64 0.56 15.39 -10.05
C ALA A 64 -0.77 16.16 -10.08
N GLU A 65 -1.42 16.17 -11.24
CA GLU A 65 -2.72 16.78 -11.47
C GLU A 65 -3.87 15.86 -11.06
N ARG A 66 -3.71 14.55 -11.27
CA ARG A 66 -4.71 13.50 -11.04
C ARG A 66 -4.07 12.27 -10.37
N PRO A 67 -3.48 12.42 -9.17
CA PRO A 67 -2.86 11.30 -8.47
C PRO A 67 -3.89 10.23 -8.06
N LEU A 68 -3.46 8.98 -8.00
CA LEU A 68 -4.20 7.85 -7.40
C LEU A 68 -3.29 7.14 -6.40
N LEU A 69 -3.81 6.87 -5.19
CA LEU A 69 -3.14 6.05 -4.19
C LEU A 69 -3.73 4.65 -4.18
N VAL A 70 -2.86 3.65 -4.07
CA VAL A 70 -3.25 2.26 -3.78
C VAL A 70 -2.73 1.90 -2.40
N ALA A 71 -3.65 1.56 -1.50
CA ALA A 71 -3.38 1.11 -0.14
C ALA A 71 -3.30 -0.42 -0.13
N GLY A 72 -2.08 -0.95 0.01
CA GLY A 72 -1.84 -2.37 0.20
C GLY A 72 -1.83 -2.78 1.67
N ASP A 73 -1.78 -4.07 1.91
CA ASP A 73 -1.88 -4.69 3.24
C ASP A 73 -0.78 -4.25 4.20
N ALA A 74 0.42 -3.89 3.72
CA ALA A 74 1.50 -3.44 4.62
C ALA A 74 1.20 -2.12 5.33
N VAL A 75 0.22 -1.33 4.84
CA VAL A 75 -0.29 -0.16 5.56
C VAL A 75 -0.99 -0.58 6.86
N ALA A 76 -1.89 -1.57 6.80
CA ALA A 76 -2.57 -2.07 7.98
C ALA A 76 -1.65 -2.87 8.90
N HIS A 77 -0.77 -3.72 8.34
CA HIS A 77 0.22 -4.47 9.13
C HIS A 77 1.16 -3.56 9.92
N GLY A 78 1.52 -2.40 9.37
CA GLY A 78 2.37 -1.39 10.01
C GLY A 78 1.61 -0.32 10.82
N ASP A 79 0.30 -0.44 11.01
CA ASP A 79 -0.54 0.56 11.70
C ASP A 79 -0.44 1.99 11.09
N ALA A 80 -0.29 2.08 9.76
CA ALA A 80 0.01 3.32 9.04
C ALA A 80 -1.23 4.02 8.42
N LEU A 81 -2.43 3.67 8.88
CA LEU A 81 -3.68 4.20 8.32
C LEU A 81 -3.77 5.72 8.46
N ALA A 82 -3.40 6.26 9.62
CA ALA A 82 -3.49 7.69 9.90
C ALA A 82 -2.53 8.49 8.99
N GLU A 83 -1.32 7.99 8.81
CA GLU A 83 -0.29 8.60 7.98
C GLU A 83 -0.69 8.57 6.49
N LEU A 84 -1.33 7.49 6.03
CA LEU A 84 -1.84 7.40 4.67
C LEU A 84 -3.01 8.35 4.45
N VAL A 85 -3.94 8.46 5.41
CA VAL A 85 -5.05 9.43 5.37
C VAL A 85 -4.50 10.85 5.27
N GLU A 86 -3.55 11.20 6.13
CA GLU A 86 -2.93 12.53 6.13
C GLU A 86 -2.32 12.86 4.75
N LEU A 87 -1.54 11.94 4.17
CA LEU A 87 -0.95 12.15 2.85
C LEU A 87 -2.02 12.27 1.76
N ALA A 88 -3.04 11.40 1.78
CA ALA A 88 -4.13 11.42 0.80
C ALA A 88 -4.89 12.76 0.84
N GLU A 89 -5.19 13.27 2.03
CA GLU A 89 -5.82 14.57 2.22
C GLU A 89 -4.92 15.73 1.76
N LEU A 90 -3.62 15.66 2.07
CA LEU A 90 -2.64 16.68 1.73
C LEU A 90 -2.53 16.92 0.21
N ILE A 91 -2.65 15.86 -0.60
CA ILE A 91 -2.59 15.96 -2.06
C ILE A 91 -3.97 15.88 -2.74
N GLY A 92 -5.01 15.60 -1.96
CA GLY A 92 -6.38 15.35 -2.41
C GLY A 92 -6.48 14.15 -3.37
N ALA A 93 -5.75 13.07 -3.12
CA ALA A 93 -5.77 11.89 -3.97
C ALA A 93 -6.87 10.91 -3.54
N PRO A 94 -7.68 10.36 -4.47
CA PRO A 94 -8.48 9.18 -4.19
C PRO A 94 -7.57 8.02 -3.78
N VAL A 95 -8.09 7.17 -2.88
CA VAL A 95 -7.39 5.99 -2.34
C VAL A 95 -8.21 4.75 -2.63
N MET A 96 -7.62 3.81 -3.34
CA MET A 96 -8.20 2.47 -3.54
C MET A 96 -7.44 1.45 -2.70
N THR A 97 -8.10 0.43 -2.18
CA THR A 97 -7.38 -0.73 -1.65
C THR A 97 -6.88 -1.61 -2.79
N GLU A 98 -5.83 -2.39 -2.56
CA GLU A 98 -5.41 -3.40 -3.53
C GLU A 98 -6.52 -4.42 -3.84
N GLY A 99 -6.38 -5.13 -4.96
CA GLY A 99 -7.45 -6.01 -5.46
C GLY A 99 -7.59 -7.33 -4.68
N VAL A 100 -6.52 -7.76 -4.03
CA VAL A 100 -6.48 -8.94 -3.15
C VAL A 100 -6.04 -8.49 -1.77
N ALA A 101 -6.87 -7.67 -1.12
CA ALA A 101 -6.61 -7.20 0.22
C ALA A 101 -6.94 -8.29 1.25
N SER A 102 -6.03 -8.51 2.19
CA SER A 102 -6.24 -9.36 3.38
C SER A 102 -6.58 -8.52 4.62
N THR A 103 -6.48 -7.19 4.50
CA THR A 103 -6.67 -6.23 5.59
C THR A 103 -7.53 -5.02 5.16
N CYS A 104 -7.85 -4.15 6.12
CA CYS A 104 -8.51 -2.88 5.87
C CYS A 104 -7.50 -1.73 5.89
N SER A 105 -6.84 -1.48 4.75
CA SER A 105 -5.74 -0.49 4.64
C SER A 105 -6.17 0.97 4.49
N PHE A 106 -7.47 1.26 4.48
CA PHE A 106 -7.99 2.64 4.45
C PHE A 106 -9.42 2.71 5.04
N PRO A 107 -9.84 3.81 5.68
CA PRO A 107 -11.20 3.90 6.24
C PRO A 107 -12.26 3.99 5.14
N PHE A 108 -13.18 3.01 5.08
CA PHE A 108 -14.17 2.91 3.98
C PHE A 108 -15.24 4.02 3.98
N THR A 109 -15.41 4.72 5.10
CA THR A 109 -16.31 5.87 5.21
C THR A 109 -15.63 7.19 4.82
N HIS A 110 -14.32 7.17 4.57
CA HIS A 110 -13.58 8.38 4.25
C HIS A 110 -13.98 8.95 2.88
N PRO A 111 -14.12 10.28 2.72
CA PRO A 111 -14.55 10.90 1.45
C PRO A 111 -13.62 10.62 0.25
N LEU A 112 -12.34 10.34 0.51
CA LEU A 112 -11.35 9.95 -0.51
C LEU A 112 -11.29 8.44 -0.79
N TYR A 113 -12.03 7.61 -0.06
CA TYR A 113 -12.04 6.17 -0.34
C TYR A 113 -12.75 5.88 -1.66
N ALA A 114 -12.03 5.22 -2.56
CA ALA A 114 -12.41 5.01 -3.94
C ALA A 114 -12.71 3.54 -4.29
N GLY A 115 -12.94 2.70 -3.27
CA GLY A 115 -13.21 1.28 -3.45
C GLY A 115 -11.95 0.43 -3.59
N SER A 116 -12.10 -0.77 -4.14
CA SER A 116 -11.00 -1.72 -4.34
C SER A 116 -10.58 -1.77 -5.81
N MET A 117 -9.28 -1.93 -6.05
CA MET A 117 -8.71 -2.05 -7.39
C MET A 117 -9.33 -3.26 -8.12
N PRO A 118 -9.81 -3.11 -9.37
CA PRO A 118 -10.26 -4.23 -10.17
C PRO A 118 -9.13 -5.26 -10.40
N ARG A 119 -9.48 -6.48 -10.78
CA ARG A 119 -8.50 -7.57 -11.01
C ARG A 119 -8.45 -8.08 -12.45
N LEU A 120 -9.01 -7.31 -13.38
CA LEU A 120 -8.98 -7.59 -14.81
C LEU A 120 -8.25 -6.46 -15.54
N GLY A 121 -7.47 -6.79 -16.56
CA GLY A 121 -6.65 -5.84 -17.30
C GLY A 121 -7.41 -4.65 -17.87
N PRO A 122 -8.47 -4.85 -18.68
CA PRO A 122 -9.18 -3.75 -19.32
C PRO A 122 -9.84 -2.76 -18.32
N PRO A 123 -10.51 -3.22 -17.24
CA PRO A 123 -11.00 -2.32 -16.20
C PRO A 123 -9.90 -1.52 -15.49
N ILE A 124 -8.78 -2.15 -15.12
CA ILE A 124 -7.64 -1.45 -14.52
C ILE A 124 -7.10 -0.40 -15.49
N ARG A 125 -6.90 -0.78 -16.75
CA ARG A 125 -6.41 0.12 -17.80
C ARG A 125 -7.31 1.34 -17.99
N ALA A 126 -8.63 1.13 -18.07
CA ALA A 126 -9.62 2.20 -18.21
C ALA A 126 -9.61 3.17 -17.01
N LEU A 127 -9.44 2.64 -15.79
CA LEU A 127 -9.30 3.44 -14.58
C LEU A 127 -8.00 4.26 -14.61
N LEU A 128 -6.85 3.60 -14.82
CA LEU A 128 -5.53 4.22 -14.72
C LEU A 128 -5.27 5.28 -15.80
N MET A 129 -5.89 5.17 -16.99
CA MET A 129 -5.77 6.21 -18.04
C MET A 129 -6.31 7.58 -17.61
N ARG A 130 -7.09 7.66 -16.53
CA ARG A 130 -7.62 8.91 -15.97
C ARG A 130 -6.63 9.60 -15.02
N HIS A 131 -5.53 8.94 -14.69
CA HIS A 131 -4.54 9.39 -13.73
C HIS A 131 -3.21 9.67 -14.42
N ASP A 132 -2.42 10.56 -13.83
CA ASP A 132 -1.07 10.91 -14.29
C ASP A 132 0.02 10.40 -13.33
N LEU A 133 -0.37 10.00 -12.13
CA LEU A 133 0.50 9.37 -11.14
C LEU A 133 -0.26 8.28 -10.37
N LEU A 134 0.39 7.12 -10.22
CA LEU A 134 -0.02 6.04 -9.36
C LEU A 134 1.01 5.88 -8.23
N PHE A 135 0.56 5.93 -6.98
CA PHE A 135 1.42 5.63 -5.83
C PHE A 135 0.90 4.41 -5.09
N SER A 136 1.60 3.28 -5.22
CA SER A 136 1.35 2.07 -4.43
C SER A 136 2.08 2.15 -3.09
N VAL A 137 1.33 1.94 -2.01
CA VAL A 137 1.81 1.98 -0.64
C VAL A 137 1.57 0.63 0.01
N GLY A 138 2.65 -0.14 0.20
CA GLY A 138 2.62 -1.39 0.94
C GLY A 138 1.85 -2.52 0.27
N GLY A 139 1.81 -2.54 -1.07
CA GLY A 139 1.10 -3.52 -1.87
C GLY A 139 1.69 -3.65 -3.28
N ASP A 140 1.21 -4.66 -4.00
CA ASP A 140 1.71 -5.00 -5.33
C ASP A 140 1.02 -4.21 -6.47
N LEU A 141 1.51 -4.39 -7.70
CA LEU A 141 1.00 -3.73 -8.91
C LEU A 141 0.99 -4.72 -10.07
N PHE A 142 0.08 -5.66 -10.27
CA PHE A 142 -1.15 -5.99 -9.56
C PHE A 142 -1.27 -7.52 -9.54
N THR A 143 -2.04 -8.07 -8.60
CA THR A 143 -2.49 -9.47 -8.68
C THR A 143 -3.75 -9.60 -9.55
N LEU A 144 -3.59 -10.03 -10.81
CA LEU A 144 -4.69 -10.25 -11.76
C LEU A 144 -5.41 -11.59 -11.53
N SER A 145 -6.73 -11.62 -11.73
CA SER A 145 -7.53 -12.84 -11.55
C SER A 145 -7.51 -13.78 -12.76
N LEU A 146 -7.46 -13.22 -13.96
CA LEU A 146 -7.46 -13.96 -15.21
C LEU A 146 -6.40 -13.35 -16.14
N PRO A 147 -5.75 -14.18 -16.99
CA PRO A 147 -4.95 -13.65 -18.08
C PRO A 147 -5.84 -12.84 -19.04
N ASP A 148 -5.31 -11.74 -19.54
CA ASP A 148 -5.97 -10.86 -20.50
C ASP A 148 -4.91 -10.33 -21.48
N ASP A 149 -5.31 -10.03 -22.71
CA ASP A 149 -4.41 -9.49 -23.73
C ASP A 149 -4.14 -7.98 -23.52
N VAL A 150 -4.94 -7.32 -22.68
CA VAL A 150 -4.78 -5.90 -22.35
C VAL A 150 -3.87 -5.73 -21.14
N ASP A 151 -2.71 -5.11 -21.36
CA ASP A 151 -1.83 -4.67 -20.26
C ASP A 151 -2.54 -3.63 -19.37
N PRO A 152 -2.72 -3.91 -18.06
CA PRO A 152 -3.29 -2.98 -17.10
C PRO A 152 -2.61 -1.59 -17.10
N MET A 153 -1.29 -1.52 -17.27
CA MET A 153 -0.53 -0.29 -17.05
C MET A 153 -0.55 0.61 -18.30
N PRO A 154 -1.13 1.84 -18.24
CA PRO A 154 -1.06 2.75 -19.36
C PRO A 154 0.34 3.33 -19.58
N PRO A 155 0.74 3.58 -20.85
CA PRO A 155 2.02 4.18 -21.16
C PRO A 155 2.10 5.60 -20.59
N GLY A 156 3.26 5.94 -20.02
CA GLY A 156 3.53 7.28 -19.50
C GLY A 156 2.96 7.57 -18.11
N LEU A 157 2.26 6.63 -17.47
CA LEU A 157 1.83 6.77 -16.08
C LEU A 157 3.04 6.71 -15.14
N ALA A 158 3.26 7.77 -14.37
CA ALA A 158 4.33 7.78 -13.38
C ALA A 158 3.95 6.90 -12.19
N VAL A 159 4.82 5.96 -11.83
CA VAL A 159 4.61 5.05 -10.69
C VAL A 159 5.58 5.40 -9.56
N VAL A 160 5.04 5.62 -8.37
CA VAL A 160 5.78 5.60 -7.11
C VAL A 160 5.41 4.32 -6.38
N HIS A 161 6.39 3.65 -5.78
CA HIS A 161 6.16 2.39 -5.06
C HIS A 161 6.90 2.43 -3.74
N LEU A 162 6.19 2.31 -2.62
CA LEU A 162 6.72 2.21 -1.27
C LEU A 162 6.38 0.83 -0.72
N ASP A 163 7.38 0.04 -0.36
CA ASP A 163 7.18 -1.25 0.28
C ASP A 163 8.34 -1.57 1.25
N VAL A 164 8.06 -2.43 2.22
CA VAL A 164 9.06 -2.95 3.17
C VAL A 164 9.77 -4.20 2.63
N ASP A 165 9.15 -4.90 1.67
CA ASP A 165 9.74 -6.01 0.95
C ASP A 165 10.38 -5.53 -0.37
N PRO A 166 11.71 -5.60 -0.53
CA PRO A 166 12.36 -5.23 -1.78
C PRO A 166 11.95 -6.11 -2.97
N TRP A 167 11.39 -7.30 -2.75
CA TRP A 167 10.88 -8.17 -3.82
C TRP A 167 9.68 -7.56 -4.55
N GLU A 168 8.85 -6.79 -3.86
CA GLU A 168 7.64 -6.19 -4.45
C GLU A 168 7.96 -4.98 -5.33
N LEU A 169 9.02 -4.26 -5.00
CA LEU A 169 9.42 -3.02 -5.66
C LEU A 169 9.85 -3.26 -7.12
N GLY A 170 9.04 -2.80 -8.06
CA GLY A 170 9.34 -2.91 -9.49
C GLY A 170 9.21 -4.33 -10.07
N LYS A 171 8.59 -5.25 -9.32
CA LYS A 171 8.43 -6.67 -9.68
C LYS A 171 7.70 -6.86 -11.01
N ASN A 172 6.59 -6.14 -11.18
CA ASN A 172 5.66 -6.29 -12.30
C ASN A 172 5.78 -5.12 -13.29
N TYR A 173 5.87 -3.89 -12.78
CA TYR A 173 6.00 -2.67 -13.58
C TYR A 173 7.11 -1.78 -13.04
N PRO A 174 7.87 -1.08 -13.91
CA PRO A 174 8.92 -0.19 -13.47
C PRO A 174 8.34 1.01 -12.69
N ALA A 175 8.91 1.31 -11.53
CA ALA A 175 8.60 2.51 -10.77
C ALA A 175 9.54 3.66 -11.18
N ALA A 176 8.98 4.87 -11.35
CA ALA A 176 9.77 6.09 -11.46
C ALA A 176 10.54 6.38 -10.15
N VAL A 177 9.94 6.02 -9.02
CA VAL A 177 10.61 6.01 -7.71
C VAL A 177 10.15 4.78 -6.92
N ALA A 178 11.09 3.89 -6.62
CA ALA A 178 10.90 2.80 -5.65
C ALA A 178 11.54 3.20 -4.31
N ILE A 179 10.82 2.99 -3.21
CA ILE A 179 11.24 3.33 -1.86
C ILE A 179 11.13 2.08 -1.00
N LEU A 180 12.28 1.56 -0.57
CA LEU A 180 12.34 0.54 0.47
C LEU A 180 12.13 1.21 1.83
N GLY A 181 10.98 0.98 2.45
CA GLY A 181 10.61 1.61 3.71
C GLY A 181 9.29 1.11 4.26
N GLU A 182 9.15 1.15 5.57
CA GLU A 182 7.89 0.87 6.25
C GLU A 182 6.94 2.07 6.06
N PRO A 183 5.65 1.85 5.70
CA PRO A 183 4.68 2.93 5.53
C PRO A 183 4.58 3.86 6.75
N LYS A 184 4.50 3.30 7.96
CA LYS A 184 4.38 4.06 9.21
C LYS A 184 5.51 5.05 9.42
N ALA A 185 6.72 4.65 9.04
CA ALA A 185 7.93 5.45 9.23
C ALA A 185 8.20 6.41 8.06
N THR A 186 7.77 6.05 6.85
CA THR A 186 8.15 6.74 5.61
C THR A 186 7.09 7.73 5.14
N LEU A 187 5.80 7.45 5.34
CA LEU A 187 4.71 8.36 4.94
C LEU A 187 4.79 9.73 5.63
N PRO A 188 5.15 9.86 6.93
CA PRO A 188 5.32 11.17 7.56
C PRO A 188 6.41 12.02 6.89
N GLU A 189 7.57 11.42 6.60
CA GLU A 189 8.69 12.09 5.91
C GLU A 189 8.28 12.55 4.51
N LEU A 190 7.47 11.72 3.82
CA LEU A 190 6.93 12.05 2.50
C LEU A 190 5.90 13.17 2.57
N ALA A 191 4.97 13.15 3.54
CA ALA A 191 4.00 14.22 3.76
C ALA A 191 4.69 15.55 4.09
N GLU A 192 5.75 15.52 4.91
CA GLU A 192 6.55 16.70 5.22
C GLU A 192 7.30 17.23 3.98
N ALA A 193 7.87 16.33 3.17
CA ALA A 193 8.51 16.70 1.92
C ALA A 193 7.52 17.30 0.91
N VAL A 194 6.29 16.78 0.84
CA VAL A 194 5.21 17.35 0.04
C VAL A 194 4.83 18.74 0.55
N ARG A 195 4.65 18.93 1.87
CA ARG A 195 4.38 20.27 2.47
C ARG A 195 5.47 21.28 2.15
N ARG A 196 6.74 20.87 2.13
CA ARG A 196 7.85 21.74 1.71
C ARG A 196 7.76 22.14 0.24
N ALA A 197 7.22 21.27 -0.62
CA ALA A 197 7.09 21.51 -2.05
C ALA A 197 5.82 22.30 -2.44
N THR A 198 4.71 22.12 -1.72
CA THR A 198 3.39 22.71 -2.06
C THR A 198 2.91 23.79 -1.09
N GLY A 199 3.55 23.93 0.08
CA GLY A 199 3.10 24.78 1.18
C GLY A 199 2.45 23.96 2.31
N THR A 200 2.30 24.58 3.48
CA THR A 200 1.78 23.90 4.69
C THR A 200 0.35 23.40 4.54
N GLN A 201 -0.45 24.03 3.68
CA GLN A 201 -1.84 23.66 3.40
C GLN A 201 -1.96 22.50 2.37
N GLY A 202 -0.84 21.96 1.89
CA GLY A 202 -0.83 20.90 0.88
C GLY A 202 -0.97 21.40 -0.55
N HIS A 203 -1.28 20.47 -1.45
CA HIS A 203 -1.41 20.78 -2.87
C HIS A 203 -2.56 21.79 -3.10
N PRO A 204 -2.38 22.87 -3.90
CA PRO A 204 -3.42 23.90 -4.06
C PRO A 204 -4.77 23.37 -4.56
N GLN A 205 -4.75 22.30 -5.35
CA GLN A 205 -5.95 21.63 -5.86
C GLN A 205 -6.53 20.56 -4.92
N ALA A 206 -5.91 20.29 -3.76
CA ALA A 206 -6.31 19.19 -2.88
C ALA A 206 -7.77 19.31 -2.42
N ALA A 207 -8.21 20.50 -2.00
CA ALA A 207 -9.59 20.75 -1.60
C ALA A 207 -10.59 20.45 -2.73
N LYS A 208 -10.34 21.02 -3.91
CA LYS A 208 -11.18 20.80 -5.10
C LYS A 208 -11.23 19.32 -5.51
N ARG A 209 -10.10 18.61 -5.43
CA ARG A 209 -10.06 17.17 -5.71
C ARG A 209 -10.85 16.38 -4.68
N ARG A 210 -10.70 16.67 -3.39
CA ARG A 210 -11.47 16.02 -2.32
C ARG A 210 -12.97 16.15 -2.54
N GLU A 211 -13.44 17.37 -2.84
CA GLU A 211 -14.85 17.61 -3.16
C GLU A 211 -15.31 16.84 -4.40
N ALA A 212 -14.52 16.85 -5.47
CA ALA A 212 -14.86 16.14 -6.71
C ALA A 212 -14.94 14.61 -6.49
N VAL A 213 -13.98 14.05 -5.74
CA VAL A 213 -13.94 12.62 -5.38
C VAL A 213 -15.15 12.27 -4.50
N ALA A 214 -15.40 13.05 -3.45
CA ALA A 214 -16.53 12.83 -2.56
C ALA A 214 -17.88 12.89 -3.28
N ALA A 215 -18.05 13.86 -4.19
CA ALA A 215 -19.25 14.01 -5.00
C ALA A 215 -19.45 12.85 -5.98
N ALA A 216 -18.39 12.41 -6.67
CA ALA A 216 -18.45 11.28 -7.58
C ALA A 216 -18.90 10.00 -6.85
N PHE A 217 -18.31 9.71 -5.69
CA PHE A 217 -18.68 8.52 -4.92
C PHE A 217 -20.05 8.62 -4.25
N ALA A 218 -20.47 9.81 -3.82
CA ALA A 218 -21.84 10.00 -3.33
C ALA A 218 -22.87 9.71 -4.43
N ALA A 219 -22.60 10.15 -5.66
CA ALA A 219 -23.46 9.88 -6.81
C ALA A 219 -23.51 8.38 -7.17
N GLU A 220 -22.35 7.71 -7.17
CA GLU A 220 -22.26 6.28 -7.45
C GLU A 220 -23.00 5.43 -6.39
N ARG A 221 -22.81 5.73 -5.10
CA ARG A 221 -23.53 5.05 -4.01
C ARG A 221 -25.05 5.28 -4.10
N ALA A 222 -25.49 6.49 -4.43
CA ALA A 222 -26.91 6.78 -4.61
C ALA A 222 -27.51 6.00 -5.79
N GLU A 223 -26.76 5.85 -6.88
CA GLU A 223 -27.18 5.02 -8.02
C GLU A 223 -27.26 3.54 -7.67
N LEU A 224 -26.27 3.03 -6.93
CA LEU A 224 -26.26 1.63 -6.49
C LEU A 224 -27.44 1.33 -5.55
N ALA A 225 -27.74 2.24 -4.62
CA ALA A 225 -28.90 2.15 -3.74
C ALA A 225 -30.22 2.12 -4.54
N ARG A 226 -30.38 3.02 -5.52
CA ARG A 226 -31.56 3.02 -6.41
C ARG A 226 -31.74 1.70 -7.15
N ARG A 227 -30.65 1.09 -7.63
CA ARG A 227 -30.70 -0.22 -8.31
C ARG A 227 -31.09 -1.34 -7.36
N ALA A 228 -30.49 -1.36 -6.16
CA ALA A 228 -30.84 -2.34 -5.13
C ALA A 228 -32.32 -2.25 -4.73
N ASP A 229 -32.85 -1.03 -4.54
CA ASP A 229 -34.26 -0.80 -4.22
C ASP A 229 -35.18 -1.27 -5.36
N ALA A 230 -34.79 -1.03 -6.62
CA ALA A 230 -35.55 -1.45 -7.79
C ALA A 230 -35.55 -2.97 -7.99
N GLU A 231 -34.49 -3.67 -7.58
CA GLU A 231 -34.41 -5.14 -7.59
C GLU A 231 -35.20 -5.76 -6.43
N ALA A 232 -35.15 -5.16 -5.24
CA ALA A 232 -35.91 -5.63 -4.07
C ALA A 232 -37.43 -5.47 -4.23
N ALA A 233 -37.89 -4.57 -5.10
CA ALA A 233 -39.30 -4.35 -5.42
C ALA A 233 -39.86 -5.30 -6.50
N ARG A 234 -39.03 -6.22 -7.04
CA ARG A 234 -39.45 -7.25 -8.01
C ARG A 234 -39.72 -8.58 -7.32
#